data_AF-A0A2N2KIA7-F1
#
_entry.id   AF-A0A2N2KIA7-F1
#
_cell.length_a   1.000
_cell.length_b   1.000
_cell.length_c   1.000
_cell.angle_alpha   90.00
_cell.angle_beta   90.00
_cell.angle_gamma   90.00
#
_symmetry.space_group_name_H-M   'P 1'
#
loop_
_entity.id
_entity.type
_entity.pdbx_description
1 polymer ?
#
loop_
_entity_poly.entity_id
_entity_poly.type
_entity_poly.pdbx_seq_one_letter_code
_entity_poly.pdbx_strand_id
1 'polypeptide(L)'
;MDTNQLAMTKDDHATYTKFIEWLKQSWYGVPDSDVLLPYVAARYTLEEAVLLTGMPFAPKTLEELSDLTGTNADVLRPKLDALAAKGLVYKQVKENRERYCVNDSFFIARTFGWPGRRDEYDLRVGHLQHKYLTDGALSPWQNVKEKGLRVLPIEATIEDNTGVLPYEEVRKILDKVEYFTVSHCPCRHSNNLDPDSPASQYPTEVCLHFDKLGHYIVENGMGREITRQETEEILKRSAELGLIHGISNQQEKPDTICNCDRDCCMWFLAMKKYGHNGSLTPSNYRVTVNQSTCVGCGLCIKRCPMAALNLLDEPSVKGRKTAVIGKEGGQRELTNKNGKVAKLNSERCIGCGVCAYKCQSQSLTLERNQIEHHPPQTARDFLMQFMTDARPR
;
A
#
# COMPACT_ATOMS: atom_id res chain seq x y z
N MET A 1 4.73 -8.11 29.74
CA MET A 1 4.73 -6.76 30.32
C MET A 1 3.33 -6.23 30.13
N ASP A 2 2.67 -5.86 31.22
CA ASP A 2 1.24 -5.52 31.26
C ASP A 2 0.85 -4.56 30.15
N THR A 3 0.10 -5.07 29.18
CA THR A 3 -0.68 -4.21 28.29
C THR A 3 -1.68 -3.51 29.19
N ASN A 4 -1.64 -2.19 29.18
CA ASN A 4 -2.59 -1.31 29.82
C ASN A 4 -3.96 -1.55 29.16
N GLN A 5 -4.61 -2.68 29.45
CA GLN A 5 -5.99 -2.94 29.11
C GLN A 5 -6.77 -1.87 29.87
N LEU A 6 -7.28 -0.89 29.13
CA LEU A 6 -8.33 -0.01 29.64
C LEU A 6 -9.32 -0.90 30.38
N ALA A 7 -9.47 -0.69 31.69
CA ALA A 7 -10.39 -1.46 32.51
C ALA A 7 -11.82 -1.10 32.05
N MET A 8 -12.27 -1.78 31.01
CA MET A 8 -13.56 -1.54 30.37
C MET A 8 -14.65 -2.19 31.20
N THR A 9 -15.71 -1.44 31.48
CA THR A 9 -16.89 -1.98 32.14
C THR A 9 -17.59 -2.99 31.23
N LYS A 10 -18.56 -3.75 31.77
CA LYS A 10 -19.41 -4.62 30.96
C LYS A 10 -20.21 -3.84 29.91
N ASP A 11 -20.64 -2.62 30.25
CA ASP A 11 -21.41 -1.76 29.36
C ASP A 11 -20.54 -1.18 28.23
N ASP A 12 -19.28 -0.85 28.52
CA ASP A 12 -18.31 -0.42 27.49
C ASP A 12 -18.07 -1.55 26.48
N HIS A 13 -17.86 -2.78 26.97
CA HIS A 13 -17.70 -3.95 26.12
C HIS A 13 -18.91 -4.17 25.20
N ALA A 14 -20.12 -4.08 25.76
CA ALA A 14 -21.35 -4.23 24.99
C ALA A 14 -21.49 -3.14 23.90
N THR A 15 -21.08 -1.91 24.20
CA THR A 15 -21.11 -0.78 23.26
C THR A 15 -20.16 -0.99 22.09
N TYR A 16 -18.88 -1.30 22.35
CA TYR A 16 -17.93 -1.55 21.26
C TYR A 16 -18.26 -2.80 20.47
N THR A 17 -18.82 -3.84 21.11
CA THR A 17 -19.28 -5.04 20.39
C THR A 17 -20.36 -4.68 19.37
N LYS A 18 -21.38 -3.90 19.77
CA LYS A 18 -22.42 -3.42 18.85
C LYS A 18 -21.82 -2.60 17.70
N PHE A 19 -20.86 -1.74 17.99
CA PHE A 19 -20.20 -0.94 16.97
C PHE A 19 -19.35 -1.79 16.00
N ILE A 20 -18.63 -2.80 16.50
CA ILE A 20 -17.87 -3.75 15.66
C ILE A 20 -18.82 -4.52 14.74
N GLU A 21 -19.96 -5.00 15.26
CA GLU A 21 -20.98 -5.67 14.45
C GLU A 21 -21.59 -4.73 13.40
N TRP A 22 -21.69 -3.43 13.67
CA TRP A 22 -22.03 -2.43 12.65
C TRP A 22 -20.93 -2.28 11.59
N LEU A 23 -19.66 -2.14 11.99
CA LEU A 23 -18.53 -2.04 11.06
C LEU A 23 -18.39 -3.26 10.15
N LYS A 24 -18.74 -4.46 10.64
CA LYS A 24 -18.78 -5.70 9.86
C LYS A 24 -19.75 -5.65 8.68
N GLN A 25 -20.71 -4.72 8.66
CA GLN A 25 -21.61 -4.51 7.53
C GLN A 25 -21.00 -3.70 6.38
N SER A 26 -19.80 -3.15 6.55
CA SER A 26 -19.06 -2.51 5.45
C SER A 26 -18.72 -3.52 4.35
N TRP A 27 -18.41 -3.03 3.14
CA TRP A 27 -18.08 -3.89 2.00
C TRP A 27 -16.87 -4.81 2.26
N TYR A 28 -15.95 -4.37 3.12
CA TYR A 28 -14.74 -5.11 3.49
C TYR A 28 -14.95 -6.00 4.72
N GLY A 29 -15.93 -5.66 5.56
CA GLY A 29 -16.13 -6.26 6.87
C GLY A 29 -15.06 -5.86 7.88
N VAL A 30 -14.95 -6.65 8.95
CA VAL A 30 -13.93 -6.51 9.99
C VAL A 30 -13.51 -7.93 10.39
N PRO A 31 -12.36 -8.43 9.89
CA PRO A 31 -11.87 -9.74 10.28
C PRO A 31 -11.67 -9.82 11.80
N ASP A 32 -12.08 -10.95 12.38
CA ASP A 32 -11.93 -11.18 13.82
C ASP A 32 -10.45 -11.34 14.21
N SER A 33 -10.12 -10.90 15.42
CA SER A 33 -8.79 -11.00 16.02
C SER A 33 -8.90 -10.77 17.53
N ASP A 34 -8.03 -11.41 18.31
CA ASP A 34 -7.97 -11.22 19.77
C ASP A 34 -7.67 -9.77 20.17
N VAL A 35 -7.06 -8.98 19.28
CA VAL A 35 -6.79 -7.55 19.51
C VAL A 35 -7.83 -6.61 18.91
N LEU A 36 -8.86 -7.12 18.24
CA LEU A 36 -9.83 -6.29 17.53
C LEU A 36 -10.55 -5.32 18.48
N LEU A 37 -11.13 -5.83 19.57
CA LEU A 37 -11.86 -5.00 20.52
C LEU A 37 -10.95 -3.97 21.21
N PRO A 38 -9.76 -4.34 21.74
CA PRO A 38 -8.79 -3.38 22.24
C PRO A 38 -8.38 -2.32 21.20
N TYR A 39 -8.15 -2.72 19.95
CA TYR A 39 -7.79 -1.81 18.86
C TYR A 39 -8.91 -0.80 18.56
N VAL A 40 -10.16 -1.27 18.45
CA VAL A 40 -11.31 -0.40 18.25
C VAL A 40 -11.50 0.54 19.44
N ALA A 41 -11.44 0.05 20.67
CA ALA A 41 -11.55 0.89 21.88
C ALA A 41 -10.40 1.90 22.01
N ALA A 42 -9.22 1.63 21.43
CA ALA A 42 -8.12 2.59 21.39
C ALA A 42 -8.29 3.65 20.28
N ARG A 43 -8.95 3.28 19.17
CA ARG A 43 -9.23 4.19 18.05
C ARG A 43 -10.43 5.09 18.30
N TYR A 44 -11.49 4.58 18.91
CA TYR A 44 -12.77 5.26 19.10
C TYR A 44 -13.03 5.52 20.58
N THR A 45 -13.58 6.69 20.91
CA THR A 45 -14.21 6.88 22.22
C THR A 45 -15.58 6.20 22.25
N LEU A 46 -16.16 6.01 23.43
CA LEU A 46 -17.52 5.46 23.57
C LEU A 46 -18.56 6.32 22.85
N GLU A 47 -18.47 7.65 22.98
CA GLU A 47 -19.40 8.57 22.30
C GLU A 47 -19.27 8.46 20.77
N GLU A 48 -18.03 8.37 20.26
CA GLU A 48 -17.78 8.20 18.83
C GLU A 48 -18.33 6.85 18.33
N ALA A 49 -18.11 5.76 19.06
CA ALA A 49 -18.62 4.44 18.71
C ALA A 49 -20.16 4.41 18.69
N VAL A 50 -20.82 5.04 19.67
CA VAL A 50 -22.29 5.18 19.70
C VAL A 50 -22.77 6.01 18.50
N LEU A 51 -22.16 7.17 18.25
CA LEU A 51 -22.53 8.06 17.15
C LEU A 51 -22.41 7.38 15.79
N LEU A 52 -21.33 6.62 15.57
CA LEU A 52 -21.05 5.97 14.30
C LEU A 52 -21.82 4.66 14.11
N THR A 53 -22.37 4.08 15.17
CA THR A 53 -23.23 2.88 15.07
C THR A 53 -24.53 3.26 14.36
N GLY A 54 -24.76 2.66 13.19
CA GLY A 54 -25.92 2.97 12.34
C GLY A 54 -25.66 4.05 11.28
N MET A 55 -24.49 4.72 11.30
CA MET A 55 -24.13 5.66 10.25
C MET A 55 -23.72 4.97 8.95
N PRO A 56 -24.14 5.48 7.79
CA PRO A 56 -23.95 4.81 6.51
C PRO A 56 -22.48 4.80 6.05
N PHE A 57 -22.10 3.73 5.35
CA PHE A 57 -20.84 3.65 4.59
C PHE A 57 -20.91 4.36 3.23
N ALA A 58 -22.11 4.75 2.79
CA ALA A 58 -22.32 5.57 1.60
C ALA A 58 -22.40 7.06 1.98
N PRO A 59 -21.78 7.98 1.23
CA PRO A 59 -21.79 9.41 1.57
C PRO A 59 -23.18 10.04 1.60
N LYS A 60 -23.53 10.65 2.73
CA LYS A 60 -24.79 11.37 2.96
C LYS A 60 -24.55 12.84 3.30
N THR A 61 -25.48 13.72 2.92
CA THR A 61 -25.40 15.12 3.33
C THR A 61 -25.62 15.28 4.83
N LEU A 62 -25.24 16.43 5.37
CA LEU A 62 -25.44 16.72 6.79
C LEU A 62 -26.93 16.70 7.18
N GLU A 63 -27.82 17.13 6.29
CA GLU A 63 -29.27 17.09 6.50
C GLU A 63 -29.78 15.65 6.58
N GLU A 64 -29.37 14.78 5.63
CA GLU A 64 -29.73 13.36 5.65
C GLU A 64 -29.25 12.66 6.93
N LEU A 65 -28.07 13.02 7.43
CA LEU A 65 -27.51 12.48 8.67
C LEU A 65 -28.19 13.05 9.92
N SER A 66 -28.57 14.33 9.89
CA SER A 66 -29.36 14.97 10.96
C SER A 66 -30.71 14.26 11.12
N ASP A 67 -31.39 13.97 10.01
CA ASP A 67 -32.66 13.22 10.02
C ASP A 67 -32.48 11.79 10.53
N LEU A 68 -31.41 11.11 10.13
CA LEU A 68 -31.11 9.74 10.55
C LEU A 68 -30.78 9.63 12.05
N THR A 69 -30.02 10.58 12.58
CA THR A 69 -29.52 10.54 13.96
C THR A 69 -30.41 11.28 14.95
N GLY A 70 -31.35 12.10 14.47
CA GLY A 70 -32.11 13.05 15.29
C GLY A 70 -31.26 14.17 15.89
N THR A 71 -30.00 14.32 15.46
CA THR A 71 -29.08 15.34 15.96
C THR A 71 -29.02 16.51 14.99
N ASN A 72 -29.23 17.73 15.49
CA ASN A 72 -29.17 18.94 14.67
C ASN A 72 -27.85 19.05 13.88
N ALA A 73 -27.95 19.45 12.60
CA ALA A 73 -26.84 19.62 11.67
C ALA A 73 -25.67 20.45 12.21
N ASP A 74 -25.93 21.59 12.85
CA ASP A 74 -24.89 22.49 13.37
C ASP A 74 -24.12 21.88 14.56
N VAL A 75 -24.76 20.95 15.28
CA VAL A 75 -24.13 20.17 16.35
C VAL A 75 -23.38 18.96 15.79
N LEU A 76 -23.92 18.33 14.74
CA LEU A 76 -23.36 17.13 14.15
C LEU A 76 -22.10 17.42 13.33
N ARG A 77 -22.09 18.52 12.57
CA ARG A 77 -20.97 18.91 11.70
C ARG A 77 -19.60 18.96 12.41
N PRO A 78 -19.41 19.67 13.53
CA PRO A 78 -18.10 19.72 14.19
C PRO A 78 -17.64 18.34 14.69
N LYS A 79 -18.57 17.46 15.10
CA LYS A 79 -18.23 16.08 15.49
C LYS A 79 -17.74 15.27 14.29
N LEU A 80 -18.43 15.36 13.16
CA LEU A 80 -18.04 14.68 11.93
C LEU A 80 -16.73 15.21 11.35
N ASP A 81 -16.50 16.52 11.41
CA ASP A 81 -15.23 17.13 10.98
C ASP A 81 -14.06 16.68 11.87
N ALA A 82 -14.25 16.59 13.19
CA ALA A 82 -13.24 16.03 14.09
C ALA A 82 -12.95 14.55 13.81
N LEU A 83 -13.98 13.76 13.51
CA LEU A 83 -13.85 12.36 13.12
C LEU A 83 -13.17 12.20 11.75
N ALA A 84 -13.38 13.14 10.83
CA ALA A 84 -12.67 13.21 9.56
C ALA A 84 -11.18 13.53 9.76
N ALA A 85 -10.85 14.50 10.62
CA ALA A 85 -9.47 14.79 11.01
C ALA A 85 -8.77 13.59 11.67
N LYS A 86 -9.53 12.76 12.41
CA LYS A 86 -9.05 11.50 13.02
C LYS A 86 -8.99 10.32 12.03
N GLY A 87 -9.53 10.49 10.83
CA GLY A 87 -9.53 9.49 9.77
C GLY A 87 -10.58 8.39 9.91
N LEU A 88 -11.62 8.62 10.72
CA LEU A 88 -12.68 7.66 11.03
C LEU A 88 -13.93 7.85 10.17
N VAL A 89 -14.10 9.07 9.63
CA VAL A 89 -15.18 9.46 8.72
C VAL A 89 -14.55 10.03 7.45
N TYR A 90 -15.05 9.65 6.28
CA TYR A 90 -14.67 10.32 5.04
C TYR A 90 -15.54 11.56 4.84
N LYS A 91 -14.91 12.69 4.52
CA LYS A 91 -15.59 13.93 4.12
C LYS A 91 -15.31 14.19 2.65
N GLN A 92 -16.35 14.50 1.89
CA GLN A 92 -16.21 14.99 0.53
C GLN A 92 -17.13 16.18 0.28
N VAL A 93 -16.70 17.09 -0.60
CA VAL A 93 -17.54 18.17 -1.11
C VAL A 93 -17.95 17.84 -2.54
N LYS A 94 -19.26 17.78 -2.79
CA LYS A 94 -19.81 17.58 -4.13
C LYS A 94 -20.92 18.60 -4.37
N GLU A 95 -20.84 19.35 -5.46
CA GLU A 95 -21.85 20.37 -5.83
C GLU A 95 -22.10 21.37 -4.68
N ASN A 96 -21.01 21.86 -4.05
CA ASN A 96 -21.02 22.75 -2.88
C ASN A 96 -21.76 22.20 -1.65
N ARG A 97 -21.96 20.88 -1.55
CA ARG A 97 -22.51 20.23 -0.36
C ARG A 97 -21.50 19.29 0.27
N GLU A 98 -21.32 19.41 1.57
CA GLU A 98 -20.54 18.47 2.37
C GLU A 98 -21.30 17.15 2.52
N ARG A 99 -20.58 16.03 2.38
CA ARG A 99 -21.10 14.69 2.57
C ARG A 99 -20.13 13.88 3.41
N TYR A 100 -20.69 13.05 4.27
CA TYR A 100 -19.95 12.23 5.23
C TYR A 100 -20.35 10.76 5.13
N CYS A 101 -19.42 9.86 5.40
CA CYS A 101 -19.67 8.44 5.64
C CYS A 101 -18.62 7.82 6.55
N VAL A 102 -18.98 6.70 7.19
CA VAL A 102 -18.03 5.94 8.02
C VAL A 102 -16.97 5.29 7.14
N ASN A 103 -15.71 5.39 7.53
CA ASN A 103 -14.64 4.66 6.86
C ASN A 103 -14.69 3.16 7.21
N ASP A 104 -14.44 2.30 6.23
CA ASP A 104 -14.28 0.87 6.49
C ASP A 104 -12.94 0.55 7.19
N SER A 105 -12.82 -0.66 7.72
CA SER A 105 -11.65 -1.07 8.51
C SER A 105 -10.35 -1.07 7.71
N PHE A 106 -10.40 -1.28 6.39
CA PHE A 106 -9.23 -1.21 5.52
C PHE A 106 -8.74 0.23 5.34
N PHE A 107 -9.67 1.19 5.17
CA PHE A 107 -9.33 2.60 5.08
C PHE A 107 -8.85 3.17 6.44
N ILE A 108 -9.49 2.80 7.55
CA ILE A 108 -9.11 3.23 8.91
C ILE A 108 -7.66 2.85 9.25
N ALA A 109 -7.21 1.66 8.85
CA ALA A 109 -5.83 1.24 9.06
C ALA A 109 -4.83 2.15 8.32
N ARG A 110 -5.22 2.71 7.17
CA ARG A 110 -4.37 3.64 6.41
C ARG A 110 -4.39 5.04 7.03
N THR A 111 -5.56 5.56 7.37
CA THR A 111 -5.70 6.94 7.88
C THR A 111 -5.00 7.17 9.22
N PHE A 112 -4.88 6.13 10.07
CA PHE A 112 -4.10 6.22 11.30
C PHE A 112 -2.64 6.60 11.02
N GLY A 113 -2.01 5.99 10.01
CA GLY A 113 -0.57 6.11 9.80
C GLY A 113 -0.14 7.24 8.88
N TRP A 114 -1.04 7.82 8.08
CA TRP A 114 -0.72 8.93 7.17
C TRP A 114 -0.11 10.17 7.85
N PRO A 115 -0.64 10.64 9.00
CA PRO A 115 -0.08 11.81 9.69
C PRO A 115 1.35 11.62 10.21
N GLY A 116 1.81 10.37 10.39
CA GLY A 116 3.16 10.09 10.87
C GLY A 116 3.47 10.53 12.31
N ARG A 117 2.46 10.77 13.13
CA ARG A 117 2.60 11.22 14.53
C ARG A 117 3.22 10.15 15.44
N ARG A 118 3.80 10.58 16.55
CA ARG A 118 4.42 9.68 17.56
C ARG A 118 4.09 10.12 18.98
N ASP A 119 2.92 10.71 19.17
CA ASP A 119 2.44 11.09 20.50
C ASP A 119 1.94 9.87 21.29
N GLU A 120 1.46 10.09 22.52
CA GLU A 120 0.97 9.03 23.40
C GLU A 120 -0.19 8.24 22.77
N TYR A 121 -1.05 8.91 22.00
CA TYR A 121 -2.14 8.25 21.30
C TYR A 121 -1.62 7.28 20.24
N ASP A 122 -0.70 7.76 19.40
CA ASP A 122 -0.13 6.95 18.32
C ASP A 122 0.71 5.77 18.87
N LEU A 123 1.45 5.95 19.96
CA LEU A 123 2.18 4.84 20.61
C LEU A 123 1.23 3.77 21.16
N ARG A 124 0.11 4.16 21.77
CA ARG A 124 -0.90 3.23 22.30
C ARG A 124 -1.60 2.46 21.18
N VAL A 125 -2.01 3.15 20.12
CA VAL A 125 -2.79 2.57 19.02
C VAL A 125 -1.90 1.79 18.05
N GLY A 126 -0.67 2.27 17.81
CA GLY A 126 0.22 1.76 16.77
C GLY A 126 0.57 0.28 16.93
N HIS A 127 0.88 -0.16 18.15
CA HIS A 127 1.12 -1.57 18.46
C HIS A 127 -0.13 -2.43 18.17
N LEU A 128 -1.32 -2.01 18.64
CA LEU A 128 -2.57 -2.72 18.41
C LEU A 128 -2.93 -2.79 16.93
N GLN A 129 -2.71 -1.70 16.19
CA GLN A 129 -2.93 -1.67 14.74
C GLN A 129 -1.96 -2.60 14.01
N HIS A 130 -0.66 -2.56 14.33
CA HIS A 130 0.32 -3.43 13.69
C HIS A 130 -0.01 -4.91 13.99
N LYS A 131 -0.38 -5.22 15.23
CA LYS A 131 -0.83 -6.55 15.62
C LYS A 131 -2.11 -6.95 14.88
N TYR A 132 -3.12 -6.09 14.76
CA TYR A 132 -4.34 -6.39 14.01
C TYR A 132 -4.06 -6.67 12.52
N LEU A 133 -3.25 -5.81 11.87
CA LEU A 133 -2.77 -6.04 10.51
C LEU A 133 -2.02 -7.36 10.36
N THR A 134 -1.29 -7.75 11.40
CA THR A 134 -0.51 -8.99 11.46
C THR A 134 -1.19 -10.15 12.21
N ASP A 135 -2.49 -10.09 12.47
CA ASP A 135 -3.29 -11.19 13.02
C ASP A 135 -4.40 -11.63 12.06
N GLY A 136 -4.41 -11.10 10.83
CA GLY A 136 -5.31 -11.57 9.78
C GLY A 136 -6.31 -10.53 9.26
N ALA A 137 -6.11 -9.23 9.52
CA ALA A 137 -6.94 -8.17 8.93
C ALA A 137 -7.01 -8.21 7.38
N LEU A 138 -6.08 -8.92 6.72
CA LEU A 138 -6.09 -9.14 5.28
C LEU A 138 -6.68 -10.47 4.82
N SER A 139 -7.24 -11.29 5.70
CA SER A 139 -7.84 -12.58 5.32
C SER A 139 -8.87 -12.49 4.17
N PRO A 140 -9.69 -11.41 4.01
CA PRO A 140 -10.58 -11.31 2.85
C PRO A 140 -9.85 -11.27 1.51
N TRP A 141 -8.56 -10.89 1.50
CA TRP A 141 -7.74 -10.84 0.29
C TRP A 141 -7.08 -12.16 -0.08
N GLN A 142 -7.17 -13.21 0.73
CA GLN A 142 -6.39 -14.44 0.56
C GLN A 142 -6.54 -15.03 -0.85
N ASN A 143 -7.79 -15.15 -1.32
CA ASN A 143 -8.14 -15.79 -2.59
C ASN A 143 -8.63 -14.81 -3.67
N VAL A 144 -8.62 -13.50 -3.38
CA VAL A 144 -9.03 -12.48 -4.36
C VAL A 144 -8.02 -12.41 -5.49
N LYS A 145 -8.52 -12.40 -6.74
CA LYS A 145 -7.69 -12.32 -7.93
C LYS A 145 -6.92 -11.00 -7.98
N GLU A 146 -7.65 -9.89 -7.88
CA GLU A 146 -7.07 -8.54 -7.88
C GLU A 146 -6.74 -8.09 -6.46
N LYS A 147 -5.48 -7.70 -6.22
CA LYS A 147 -5.09 -7.06 -4.96
C LYS A 147 -5.37 -5.57 -5.03
N GLY A 148 -5.50 -4.91 -3.87
CA GLY A 148 -5.77 -3.47 -3.79
C GLY A 148 -4.69 -2.58 -4.43
N LEU A 149 -3.48 -3.12 -4.60
CA LEU A 149 -2.40 -2.49 -5.34
C LEU A 149 -1.92 -3.38 -6.49
N ARG A 150 -1.62 -2.76 -7.63
CA ARG A 150 -0.90 -3.35 -8.76
C ARG A 150 0.52 -2.82 -8.82
N VAL A 151 1.47 -3.67 -9.15
CA VAL A 151 2.87 -3.28 -9.33
C VAL A 151 2.99 -2.32 -10.51
N LEU A 152 3.70 -1.21 -10.29
CA LEU A 152 4.10 -0.28 -11.34
C LEU A 152 5.60 -0.51 -11.62
N PRO A 153 5.98 -0.96 -12.84
CA PRO A 153 7.36 -1.26 -13.16
C PRO A 153 8.20 0.02 -13.17
N ILE A 154 9.49 -0.10 -12.81
CA ILE A 154 10.42 1.03 -12.98
C ILE A 154 10.72 1.18 -14.47
N GLU A 155 10.20 2.25 -15.08
CA GLU A 155 10.27 2.51 -16.53
C GLU A 155 11.68 2.36 -17.11
N ALA A 156 12.70 2.90 -16.42
CA ALA A 156 14.11 2.82 -16.81
C ALA A 156 14.69 1.39 -16.85
N THR A 157 13.92 0.37 -16.50
CA THR A 157 14.32 -1.04 -16.54
C THR A 157 13.65 -1.82 -17.67
N ILE A 158 12.70 -1.22 -18.37
CA ILE A 158 11.93 -1.86 -19.44
C ILE A 158 12.73 -1.80 -20.74
N GLU A 159 12.88 -2.94 -21.38
CA GLU A 159 13.45 -3.09 -22.72
C GLU A 159 12.32 -3.53 -23.65
N ASP A 160 11.53 -2.54 -24.10
CA ASP A 160 10.37 -2.76 -24.97
C ASP A 160 10.39 -1.77 -26.13
N ASN A 161 10.58 -2.28 -27.34
CA ASN A 161 10.62 -1.49 -28.57
C ASN A 161 9.22 -1.02 -29.04
N THR A 162 8.15 -1.44 -28.36
CA THR A 162 6.75 -1.10 -28.70
C THR A 162 6.16 -0.02 -27.78
N GLY A 163 6.93 0.48 -26.80
CA GLY A 163 6.50 1.46 -25.81
C GLY A 163 5.90 0.84 -24.55
N VAL A 164 5.76 1.61 -23.48
CA VAL A 164 5.19 1.13 -22.20
C VAL A 164 3.66 1.24 -22.24
N LEU A 165 2.96 0.26 -21.63
CA LEU A 165 1.50 0.35 -21.48
C LEU A 165 1.13 1.65 -20.74
N PRO A 166 0.15 2.44 -21.23
CA PRO A 166 -0.15 3.73 -20.61
C PRO A 166 -0.51 3.68 -19.12
N TYR A 167 -1.13 2.59 -18.67
CA TYR A 167 -1.49 2.37 -17.27
C TYR A 167 -0.34 1.74 -16.43
N GLU A 168 0.80 1.42 -17.05
CA GLU A 168 2.04 1.00 -16.40
C GLU A 168 3.12 2.10 -16.46
N GLU A 169 2.89 3.17 -17.24
CA GLU A 169 3.82 4.27 -17.45
C GLU A 169 3.55 5.39 -16.44
N VAL A 170 4.45 5.54 -15.46
CA VAL A 170 4.36 6.55 -14.40
C VAL A 170 4.02 7.93 -14.96
N ARG A 171 4.74 8.38 -16.00
CA ARG A 171 4.56 9.73 -16.55
C ARG A 171 3.15 9.97 -17.09
N LYS A 172 2.60 9.02 -17.87
CA LYS A 172 1.23 9.10 -18.39
C LYS A 172 0.16 9.02 -17.30
N ILE A 173 0.48 8.41 -16.16
CA ILE A 173 -0.39 8.43 -14.98
C ILE A 173 -0.36 9.82 -14.34
N LEU A 174 0.84 10.38 -14.12
CA LEU A 174 1.01 11.70 -13.53
C LEU A 174 0.45 12.83 -14.42
N ASP A 175 0.41 12.65 -15.74
CA ASP A 175 -0.21 13.59 -16.68
C ASP A 175 -1.74 13.69 -16.55
N LYS A 176 -2.38 12.72 -15.87
CA LYS A 176 -3.84 12.63 -15.72
C LYS A 176 -4.36 13.10 -14.36
N VAL A 177 -3.48 13.46 -13.44
CA VAL A 177 -3.83 13.93 -12.09
C VAL A 177 -3.41 15.39 -11.95
N GLU A 178 -4.18 16.15 -11.16
CA GLU A 178 -4.02 17.60 -11.05
C GLU A 178 -3.51 18.02 -9.67
N TYR A 179 -3.80 17.23 -8.65
CA TYR A 179 -3.39 17.51 -7.27
C TYR A 179 -2.50 16.39 -6.72
N PHE A 180 -1.37 16.75 -6.14
CA PHE A 180 -0.36 15.80 -5.67
C PHE A 180 -0.15 15.97 -4.16
N THR A 181 -0.19 14.85 -3.44
CA THR A 181 -0.03 14.82 -1.99
C THR A 181 0.95 13.73 -1.59
N VAL A 182 1.74 13.97 -0.55
CA VAL A 182 2.50 12.92 0.15
C VAL A 182 2.05 12.79 1.60
N SER A 183 2.02 11.56 2.09
CA SER A 183 1.82 11.21 3.48
C SER A 183 2.83 10.15 3.94
N HIS A 184 2.84 9.83 5.23
CA HIS A 184 3.62 8.72 5.74
C HIS A 184 3.01 7.36 5.34
N CYS A 185 3.86 6.39 5.00
CA CYS A 185 3.45 5.03 4.70
C CYS A 185 2.81 4.39 5.94
N PRO A 186 1.50 4.06 5.90
CA PRO A 186 0.80 3.66 7.11
C PRO A 186 1.28 2.32 7.67
N CYS A 187 1.59 1.35 6.81
CA CYS A 187 2.09 0.05 7.25
C CYS A 187 3.45 0.16 7.94
N ARG A 188 4.36 0.95 7.35
CA ARG A 188 5.69 1.20 7.92
C ARG A 188 5.60 2.00 9.22
N HIS A 189 4.69 2.97 9.26
CA HIS A 189 4.48 3.78 10.44
C HIS A 189 3.98 2.94 11.62
N SER A 190 2.94 2.10 11.44
CA SER A 190 2.46 1.20 12.50
C SER A 190 3.54 0.21 12.95
N ASN A 191 4.31 -0.36 12.02
CA ASN A 191 5.46 -1.21 12.36
C ASN A 191 6.47 -0.47 13.25
N ASN A 192 6.76 0.79 12.95
CA ASN A 192 7.72 1.60 13.72
C ASN A 192 7.17 2.15 15.05
N LEU A 193 5.88 1.93 15.34
CA LEU A 193 5.25 2.23 16.62
C LEU A 193 5.11 0.99 17.51
N ASP A 194 5.24 -0.20 16.93
CA ASP A 194 5.21 -1.46 17.66
C ASP A 194 6.60 -1.72 18.31
N PRO A 195 6.70 -1.80 19.65
CA PRO A 195 7.97 -2.06 20.34
C PRO A 195 8.53 -3.47 20.07
N ASP A 196 7.70 -4.42 19.67
CA ASP A 196 8.10 -5.81 19.41
C ASP A 196 8.56 -6.01 17.95
N SER A 197 8.40 -5.00 17.10
CA SER A 197 8.74 -5.06 15.68
C SER A 197 10.02 -4.28 15.37
N PRO A 198 10.92 -4.84 14.53
CA PRO A 198 12.14 -4.13 14.14
C PRO A 198 11.78 -2.87 13.34
N ALA A 199 12.37 -1.74 13.72
CA ALA A 199 12.17 -0.49 13.01
C ALA A 199 12.63 -0.59 11.54
N SER A 200 11.81 -0.08 10.64
CA SER A 200 12.13 0.00 9.22
C SER A 200 13.23 1.03 8.97
N GLN A 201 14.23 0.65 8.18
CA GLN A 201 15.33 1.53 7.75
C GLN A 201 14.93 2.53 6.65
N TYR A 202 13.73 2.40 6.07
CA TYR A 202 13.28 3.18 4.92
C TYR A 202 12.53 4.45 5.34
N PRO A 203 12.62 5.55 4.56
CA PRO A 203 11.93 6.80 4.87
C PRO A 203 10.41 6.59 4.88
N THR A 204 9.68 7.18 5.82
CA THR A 204 8.23 6.93 5.95
C THR A 204 7.38 7.80 5.02
N GLU A 205 7.78 9.05 4.75
CA GLU A 205 7.05 9.99 3.88
C GLU A 205 7.25 9.64 2.39
N VAL A 206 6.56 8.60 1.93
CA VAL A 206 6.66 8.06 0.56
C VAL A 206 5.32 7.53 0.04
N CYS A 207 4.20 7.82 0.70
CA CYS A 207 2.88 7.39 0.26
C CYS A 207 2.25 8.53 -0.54
N LEU A 208 2.15 8.36 -1.86
CA LEU A 208 1.71 9.39 -2.79
C LEU A 208 0.21 9.25 -3.04
N HIS A 209 -0.51 10.37 -3.07
CA HIS A 209 -1.95 10.42 -3.26
C HIS A 209 -2.34 11.53 -4.23
N PHE A 210 -3.47 11.34 -4.91
CA PHE A 210 -3.88 12.23 -5.99
C PHE A 210 -5.32 12.72 -5.86
N ASP A 211 -5.58 13.88 -6.46
CA ASP A 211 -6.90 14.47 -6.64
C ASP A 211 -7.76 14.44 -5.37
N LYS A 212 -8.96 13.85 -5.43
CA LYS A 212 -9.94 13.83 -4.32
C LYS A 212 -9.38 13.25 -3.03
N LEU A 213 -8.60 12.17 -3.12
CA LEU A 213 -7.98 11.58 -1.93
C LEU A 213 -6.86 12.47 -1.40
N GLY A 214 -6.07 13.07 -2.30
CA GLY A 214 -5.04 14.03 -1.96
C GLY A 214 -5.58 15.24 -1.20
N HIS A 215 -6.68 15.83 -1.67
CA HIS A 215 -7.37 16.94 -0.98
C HIS A 215 -7.85 16.52 0.41
N TYR A 216 -8.56 15.40 0.52
CA TYR A 216 -9.02 14.90 1.83
C TYR A 216 -7.85 14.74 2.83
N ILE A 217 -6.71 14.20 2.38
CA ILE A 217 -5.53 14.01 3.23
C ILE A 217 -4.96 15.34 3.71
N VAL A 218 -4.82 16.33 2.83
CA VAL A 218 -4.24 17.64 3.18
C VAL A 218 -5.19 18.45 4.06
N GLU A 219 -6.48 18.52 3.69
CA GLU A 219 -7.52 19.25 4.44
C GLU A 219 -7.68 18.75 5.87
N ASN A 220 -7.40 17.47 6.11
CA ASN A 220 -7.48 16.83 7.42
C ASN A 220 -6.12 16.72 8.14
N GLY A 221 -5.06 17.36 7.64
CA GLY A 221 -3.74 17.40 8.29
C GLY A 221 -3.03 16.05 8.34
N MET A 222 -3.33 15.14 7.41
CA MET A 222 -2.75 13.79 7.35
C MET A 222 -1.57 13.69 6.38
N GLY A 223 -1.25 14.77 5.67
CA GLY A 223 -0.17 14.84 4.70
C GLY A 223 -0.04 16.26 4.18
N ARG A 224 0.81 16.44 3.18
CA ARG A 224 1.06 17.76 2.58
C ARG A 224 0.95 17.70 1.07
N GLU A 225 0.49 18.81 0.50
CA GLU A 225 0.55 19.03 -0.94
C GLU A 225 2.02 19.08 -1.37
N ILE A 226 2.29 18.51 -2.54
CA ILE A 226 3.61 18.50 -3.18
C ILE A 226 3.48 18.84 -4.64
N THR A 227 4.61 19.05 -5.30
CA THR A 227 4.63 19.25 -6.75
C THR A 227 4.72 17.93 -7.49
N ARG A 228 4.40 17.95 -8.80
CA ARG A 228 4.71 16.84 -9.71
C ARG A 228 6.21 16.49 -9.67
N GLN A 229 7.09 17.48 -9.65
CA GLN A 229 8.53 17.26 -9.60
C GLN A 229 8.93 16.50 -8.32
N GLU A 230 8.44 16.94 -7.16
CA GLU A 230 8.71 16.26 -5.89
C GLU A 230 8.14 14.83 -5.88
N THR A 231 6.99 14.60 -6.53
CA THR A 231 6.43 13.25 -6.74
C THR A 231 7.41 12.35 -7.50
N GLU A 232 7.97 12.85 -8.61
CA GLU A 232 8.95 12.12 -9.42
C GLU A 232 10.26 11.87 -8.64
N GLU A 233 10.71 12.82 -7.82
CA GLU A 233 11.87 12.68 -6.94
C GLU A 233 11.65 11.59 -5.87
N ILE A 234 10.46 11.54 -5.25
CA ILE A 234 10.10 10.51 -4.27
C ILE A 234 10.08 9.12 -4.93
N LEU A 235 9.51 8.99 -6.13
CA LEU A 235 9.51 7.74 -6.89
C LEU A 235 10.94 7.30 -7.23
N LYS A 236 11.76 8.21 -7.75
CA LYS A 236 13.17 7.92 -8.06
C LYS A 236 13.94 7.46 -6.82
N ARG A 237 13.85 8.20 -5.71
CA ARG A 237 14.50 7.84 -4.44
C ARG A 237 14.01 6.48 -3.92
N SER A 238 12.71 6.21 -4.04
CA SER A 238 12.12 4.92 -3.64
C SER A 238 12.67 3.76 -4.47
N ALA A 239 12.79 3.92 -5.80
CA ALA A 239 13.44 2.94 -6.68
C ALA A 239 14.93 2.73 -6.33
N GLU A 240 15.64 3.81 -5.98
CA GLU A 240 17.03 3.75 -5.54
C GLU A 240 17.22 2.94 -4.25
N LEU A 241 16.29 3.08 -3.31
CA LEU A 241 16.24 2.31 -2.06
C LEU A 241 15.75 0.87 -2.28
N GLY A 242 15.07 0.60 -3.39
CA GLY A 242 14.56 -0.74 -3.73
C GLY A 242 13.15 -1.00 -3.21
N LEU A 243 12.41 0.08 -2.95
CA LEU A 243 10.98 0.04 -2.68
C LEU A 243 10.22 -0.28 -3.97
N ILE A 244 9.09 -0.97 -3.82
CA ILE A 244 8.20 -1.37 -4.91
C ILE A 244 7.14 -0.29 -5.07
N HIS A 245 7.00 0.25 -6.28
CA HIS A 245 5.86 1.10 -6.64
C HIS A 245 4.62 0.22 -6.80
N GLY A 246 3.58 0.52 -6.02
CA GLY A 246 2.27 -0.12 -6.11
C GLY A 246 1.19 0.95 -6.30
N ILE A 247 0.46 0.90 -7.40
CA ILE A 247 -0.63 1.82 -7.71
C ILE A 247 -1.99 1.21 -7.34
N SER A 248 -2.94 2.02 -6.90
CA SER A 248 -4.33 1.58 -6.72
C SER A 248 -4.82 0.88 -7.99
N ASN A 249 -5.42 -0.31 -7.85
CA ASN A 249 -5.60 -1.26 -8.96
C ASN A 249 -6.84 -0.95 -9.83
N GLN A 250 -6.84 0.24 -10.44
CA GLN A 250 -7.80 0.68 -11.45
C GLN A 250 -7.09 1.48 -12.55
N GLN A 251 -7.63 1.49 -13.77
CA GLN A 251 -7.06 2.25 -14.89
C GLN A 251 -7.39 3.74 -14.82
N GLU A 252 -8.62 4.06 -14.46
CA GLU A 252 -9.12 5.43 -14.42
C GLU A 252 -8.96 6.02 -13.02
N LYS A 253 -8.40 7.23 -12.96
CA LYS A 253 -8.23 8.02 -11.73
C LYS A 253 -7.64 7.19 -10.58
N PRO A 254 -6.45 6.59 -10.76
CA PRO A 254 -5.75 5.97 -9.64
C PRO A 254 -5.49 7.03 -8.56
N ASP A 255 -5.73 6.68 -7.30
CA ASP A 255 -5.74 7.64 -6.18
C ASP A 255 -4.48 7.58 -5.32
N THR A 256 -3.68 6.52 -5.46
CA THR A 256 -2.54 6.24 -4.59
C THR A 256 -1.42 5.56 -5.38
N ILE A 257 -0.18 6.03 -5.18
CA ILE A 257 1.02 5.21 -5.41
C ILE A 257 1.75 5.00 -4.08
N CYS A 258 1.81 3.75 -3.64
CA CYS A 258 2.57 3.30 -2.49
C CYS A 258 4.00 2.93 -2.89
N ASN A 259 4.97 3.33 -2.05
CA ASN A 259 6.38 2.90 -2.15
C ASN A 259 6.69 1.87 -1.07
N CYS A 260 6.29 0.62 -1.35
CA CYS A 260 6.28 -0.47 -0.38
C CYS A 260 7.68 -1.04 -0.16
N ASP A 261 8.04 -1.31 1.10
CA ASP A 261 9.14 -2.23 1.41
C ASP A 261 8.57 -3.63 1.67
N ARG A 262 9.43 -4.64 1.59
CA ARG A 262 9.01 -6.04 1.69
C ARG A 262 8.68 -6.49 3.12
N ASP A 263 9.11 -5.75 4.13
CA ASP A 263 9.17 -6.21 5.53
C ASP A 263 8.04 -5.60 6.36
N CYS A 264 7.58 -4.39 6.04
CA CYS A 264 6.49 -3.72 6.75
C CYS A 264 5.19 -3.67 5.95
N CYS A 265 5.22 -3.79 4.61
CA CYS A 265 4.01 -3.66 3.81
C CYS A 265 3.05 -4.82 4.07
N MET A 266 1.80 -4.48 4.40
CA MET A 266 0.72 -5.41 4.72
C MET A 266 0.52 -6.50 3.66
N TRP A 267 0.67 -6.18 2.37
CA TRP A 267 0.53 -7.15 1.27
C TRP A 267 1.64 -8.20 1.26
N PHE A 268 2.88 -7.80 1.51
CA PHE A 268 4.01 -8.72 1.57
C PHE A 268 4.00 -9.53 2.87
N LEU A 269 3.63 -8.90 3.98
CA LEU A 269 3.43 -9.60 5.26
C LEU A 269 2.35 -10.66 5.15
N ALA A 270 1.22 -10.35 4.52
CA ALA A 270 0.13 -11.30 4.40
C ALA A 270 0.52 -12.55 3.57
N MET A 271 1.26 -12.35 2.48
CA MET A 271 1.84 -13.45 1.72
C MET A 271 2.84 -14.27 2.53
N LYS A 272 3.80 -13.63 3.22
CA LYS A 272 4.89 -14.31 3.94
C LYS A 272 4.42 -15.01 5.22
N LYS A 273 3.47 -14.42 5.94
CA LYS A 273 3.02 -14.87 7.27
C LYS A 273 1.79 -15.77 7.20
N TYR A 274 0.87 -15.56 6.25
CA TYR A 274 -0.37 -16.36 6.13
C TYR A 274 -0.49 -17.17 4.84
N GLY A 275 0.53 -17.15 3.98
CA GLY A 275 0.50 -17.94 2.76
C GLY A 275 -0.57 -17.50 1.76
N HIS A 276 -0.94 -16.20 1.74
CA HIS A 276 -1.81 -15.69 0.68
C HIS A 276 -1.19 -15.94 -0.70
N ASN A 277 -2.04 -16.20 -1.71
CA ASN A 277 -1.62 -16.57 -3.07
C ASN A 277 -0.92 -15.45 -3.86
N GLY A 278 -0.55 -14.34 -3.20
CA GLY A 278 0.15 -13.21 -3.79
C GLY A 278 0.27 -12.02 -2.84
N SER A 279 1.07 -11.03 -3.23
CA SER A 279 1.23 -9.77 -2.51
C SER A 279 0.44 -8.64 -3.19
N LEU A 280 1.01 -8.05 -4.24
CA LEU A 280 0.39 -7.08 -5.14
C LEU A 280 0.00 -7.77 -6.45
N THR A 281 -0.99 -7.25 -7.17
CA THR A 281 -1.26 -7.68 -8.55
C THR A 281 0.00 -7.44 -9.40
N PRO A 282 0.57 -8.45 -10.08
CA PRO A 282 1.74 -8.27 -10.93
C PRO A 282 1.54 -7.25 -12.05
N SER A 283 2.62 -6.61 -12.49
CA SER A 283 2.60 -5.80 -13.73
C SER A 283 2.56 -6.69 -14.98
N ASN A 284 2.32 -6.09 -16.14
CA ASN A 284 2.46 -6.76 -17.44
C ASN A 284 3.90 -6.97 -17.92
N TYR A 285 4.87 -6.87 -17.03
CA TYR A 285 6.28 -7.07 -17.32
C TYR A 285 6.88 -8.14 -16.42
N ARG A 286 7.95 -8.76 -16.91
CA ARG A 286 8.76 -9.73 -16.18
C ARG A 286 10.23 -9.46 -16.40
N VAL A 287 11.03 -9.82 -15.41
CA VAL A 287 12.48 -9.73 -15.53
C VAL A 287 12.97 -10.78 -16.54
N THR A 288 13.89 -10.39 -17.41
CA THR A 288 14.71 -11.32 -18.21
C THR A 288 16.16 -11.19 -17.77
N VAL A 289 16.91 -12.30 -17.80
CA VAL A 289 18.31 -12.34 -17.36
C VAL A 289 19.22 -12.69 -18.53
N ASN A 290 20.08 -11.76 -18.93
CA ASN A 290 21.16 -12.01 -19.87
C ASN A 290 22.37 -12.65 -19.13
N GLN A 291 22.45 -13.97 -19.19
CA GLN A 291 23.53 -14.73 -18.54
C GLN A 291 24.91 -14.45 -19.16
N SER A 292 24.97 -13.99 -20.42
CA SER A 292 26.22 -13.68 -21.12
C SER A 292 26.90 -12.39 -20.64
N THR A 293 26.18 -11.52 -19.93
CA THR A 293 26.72 -10.30 -19.31
C THR A 293 26.70 -10.37 -17.78
N CYS A 294 25.98 -11.33 -17.18
CA CYS A 294 25.83 -11.41 -15.72
C CYS A 294 27.17 -11.66 -15.00
N VAL A 295 27.49 -10.87 -13.98
CA VAL A 295 28.75 -11.03 -13.22
C VAL A 295 28.60 -11.79 -11.90
N GLY A 296 27.42 -12.36 -11.64
CA GLY A 296 27.21 -13.24 -10.48
C GLY A 296 27.33 -12.56 -9.11
N CYS A 297 27.08 -11.24 -9.02
CA CYS A 297 27.28 -10.46 -7.80
C CYS A 297 26.20 -10.67 -6.72
N GLY A 298 25.04 -11.22 -7.07
CA GLY A 298 23.96 -11.55 -6.14
C GLY A 298 23.14 -10.35 -5.62
N LEU A 299 23.43 -9.11 -6.04
CA LEU A 299 22.68 -7.92 -5.59
C LEU A 299 21.18 -8.02 -5.91
N CYS A 300 20.84 -8.59 -7.06
CA CYS A 300 19.47 -8.77 -7.51
C CYS A 300 18.65 -9.70 -6.57
N ILE A 301 19.31 -10.66 -5.93
CA ILE A 301 18.69 -11.59 -4.95
C ILE A 301 18.34 -10.83 -3.67
N LYS A 302 19.30 -10.06 -3.14
CA LYS A 302 19.09 -9.22 -1.95
C LYS A 302 17.94 -8.24 -2.16
N ARG A 303 17.79 -7.69 -3.38
CA ARG A 303 16.76 -6.68 -3.70
C ARG A 303 15.41 -7.25 -4.11
N CYS A 304 15.30 -8.52 -4.51
CA CYS A 304 14.02 -9.09 -4.94
C CYS A 304 13.06 -9.33 -3.76
N PRO A 305 11.93 -8.61 -3.65
CA PRO A 305 10.98 -8.75 -2.53
C PRO A 305 10.28 -10.11 -2.49
N MET A 306 10.19 -10.75 -3.66
CA MET A 306 9.53 -12.05 -3.84
C MET A 306 10.49 -13.23 -3.76
N ALA A 307 11.80 -13.00 -3.53
CA ALA A 307 12.85 -14.02 -3.61
C ALA A 307 12.77 -14.85 -4.91
N ALA A 308 12.48 -14.17 -6.03
CA ALA A 308 12.31 -14.79 -7.35
C ALA A 308 13.64 -15.07 -8.08
N LEU A 309 14.78 -14.62 -7.56
CA LEU A 309 16.09 -14.75 -8.21
C LEU A 309 17.03 -15.60 -7.36
N ASN A 310 17.78 -16.49 -8.02
CA ASN A 310 18.82 -17.32 -7.42
C ASN A 310 20.15 -17.16 -8.17
N LEU A 311 21.27 -17.51 -7.54
CA LEU A 311 22.56 -17.66 -8.21
C LEU A 311 22.77 -19.14 -8.50
N LEU A 312 23.04 -19.46 -9.76
CA LEU A 312 23.47 -20.78 -10.18
C LEU A 312 24.96 -20.80 -10.43
N ASP A 313 25.60 -21.92 -10.12
CA ASP A 313 26.98 -22.16 -10.51
C ASP A 313 27.07 -22.35 -12.03
N GLU A 314 28.00 -21.62 -12.63
CA GLU A 314 28.35 -21.68 -14.04
C GLU A 314 29.88 -21.47 -14.15
N PRO A 315 30.68 -22.52 -13.88
CA PRO A 315 32.14 -22.40 -13.82
C PRO A 315 32.77 -21.84 -15.11
N SER A 316 32.11 -22.06 -16.26
CA SER A 316 32.61 -21.59 -17.57
C SER A 316 32.70 -20.07 -17.69
N VAL A 317 31.91 -19.32 -16.91
CA VAL A 317 31.94 -17.84 -16.93
C VAL A 317 32.92 -17.25 -15.92
N LYS A 318 33.63 -18.05 -15.13
CA LYS A 318 34.59 -17.54 -14.15
C LYS A 318 35.71 -16.76 -14.85
N GLY A 319 35.93 -15.52 -14.43
CA GLY A 319 36.88 -14.61 -15.06
C GLY A 319 36.33 -13.86 -16.28
N ARG A 320 35.08 -14.13 -16.72
CA ARG A 320 34.47 -13.39 -17.84
C ARG A 320 34.38 -11.90 -17.51
N LYS A 321 34.92 -11.09 -18.41
CA LYS A 321 34.88 -9.63 -18.37
C LYS A 321 33.64 -9.13 -19.12
N THR A 322 32.95 -8.16 -18.54
CA THR A 322 31.76 -7.53 -19.11
C THR A 322 31.98 -6.02 -19.11
N ALA A 323 32.03 -5.42 -20.29
CA ALA A 323 32.03 -3.97 -20.42
C ALA A 323 30.63 -3.44 -20.09
N VAL A 324 30.57 -2.39 -19.28
CA VAL A 324 29.32 -1.68 -18.99
C VAL A 324 29.51 -0.18 -19.09
N ILE A 325 28.45 0.48 -19.54
CA ILE A 325 28.34 1.92 -19.56
C ILE A 325 27.66 2.32 -18.26
N GLY A 326 28.36 3.07 -17.40
CA GLY A 326 27.79 3.63 -16.19
C GLY A 326 26.63 4.58 -16.51
N LYS A 327 25.75 4.82 -15.54
CA LYS A 327 24.61 5.75 -15.74
C LYS A 327 25.04 7.18 -16.10
N GLU A 328 26.28 7.55 -15.78
CA GLU A 328 26.91 8.84 -16.09
C GLU A 328 27.81 8.81 -17.35
N GLY A 329 27.71 7.76 -18.17
CA GLY A 329 28.43 7.65 -19.45
C GLY A 329 29.85 7.09 -19.37
N GLY A 330 30.43 6.91 -18.17
CA GLY A 330 31.75 6.29 -18.00
C GLY A 330 31.73 4.78 -18.27
N GLN A 331 32.68 4.28 -19.07
CA GLN A 331 32.84 2.84 -19.30
C GLN A 331 33.65 2.20 -18.18
N ARG A 332 33.20 1.04 -17.68
CA ARG A 332 33.98 0.21 -16.75
C ARG A 332 33.84 -1.27 -17.10
N GLU A 333 34.80 -2.06 -16.64
CA GLU A 333 34.79 -3.51 -16.81
C GLU A 333 34.43 -4.19 -15.49
N LEU A 334 33.51 -5.13 -15.54
CA LEU A 334 33.13 -5.98 -14.42
C LEU A 334 33.55 -7.43 -14.70
N THR A 335 34.10 -8.11 -13.69
CA THR A 335 34.53 -9.51 -13.81
C THR A 335 33.60 -10.43 -13.04
N ASN A 336 33.20 -11.54 -13.66
CA ASN A 336 32.51 -12.62 -12.96
C ASN A 336 33.52 -13.43 -12.13
N LYS A 337 33.73 -13.01 -10.88
CA LYS A 337 34.74 -13.62 -9.99
C LYS A 337 34.34 -15.00 -9.49
N ASN A 338 33.03 -15.26 -9.43
CA ASN A 338 32.48 -16.38 -8.68
C ASN A 338 32.12 -17.58 -9.57
N GLY A 339 32.10 -17.40 -10.91
CA GLY A 339 31.61 -18.43 -11.82
C GLY A 339 30.13 -18.71 -11.56
N LYS A 340 29.32 -17.66 -11.39
CA LYS A 340 27.88 -17.78 -11.10
C LYS A 340 27.07 -16.85 -11.98
N VAL A 341 25.83 -17.23 -12.27
CA VAL A 341 24.86 -16.40 -13.01
C VAL A 341 23.54 -16.32 -12.27
N ALA A 342 22.83 -15.21 -12.43
CA ALA A 342 21.48 -15.09 -11.89
C ALA A 342 20.50 -15.92 -12.74
N LYS A 343 19.52 -16.55 -12.09
CA LYS A 343 18.38 -17.20 -12.75
C LYS A 343 17.08 -16.78 -12.08
N LEU A 344 16.09 -16.47 -12.89
CA LEU A 344 14.74 -16.11 -12.45
C LEU A 344 13.87 -17.35 -12.30
N ASN A 345 13.12 -17.42 -11.20
CA ASN A 345 11.87 -18.16 -11.10
C ASN A 345 10.74 -17.22 -11.54
N SER A 346 10.22 -17.45 -12.75
CA SER A 346 9.21 -16.59 -13.37
C SER A 346 7.89 -16.57 -12.62
N GLU A 347 7.52 -17.66 -11.95
CA GLU A 347 6.24 -17.78 -11.23
C GLU A 347 6.16 -16.85 -10.01
N ARG A 348 7.31 -16.42 -9.48
CA ARG A 348 7.40 -15.50 -8.33
C ARG A 348 7.63 -14.05 -8.75
N CYS A 349 7.91 -13.80 -10.03
CA CYS A 349 8.22 -12.45 -10.49
C CYS A 349 6.95 -11.62 -10.61
N ILE A 350 6.90 -10.47 -9.91
CA ILE A 350 5.76 -9.54 -9.99
C ILE A 350 6.03 -8.35 -10.93
N GLY A 351 7.18 -8.32 -11.62
CA GLY A 351 7.50 -7.28 -12.60
C GLY A 351 7.86 -5.90 -12.04
N CYS A 352 8.34 -5.80 -10.80
CA CYS A 352 8.63 -4.49 -10.18
C CYS A 352 9.92 -3.78 -10.64
N GLY A 353 10.86 -4.48 -11.30
CA GLY A 353 12.11 -3.88 -11.78
C GLY A 353 13.15 -3.48 -10.72
N VAL A 354 12.88 -3.61 -9.41
CA VAL A 354 13.83 -3.17 -8.35
C VAL A 354 15.20 -3.86 -8.40
N CYS A 355 15.26 -5.08 -8.92
CA CYS A 355 16.50 -5.83 -9.14
C CYS A 355 17.24 -5.36 -10.40
N ALA A 356 16.52 -5.15 -11.50
CA ALA A 356 17.05 -4.63 -12.76
C ALA A 356 17.63 -3.22 -12.58
N TYR A 357 16.94 -2.35 -11.83
CA TYR A 357 17.31 -0.95 -11.65
C TYR A 357 18.72 -0.73 -11.05
N LYS A 358 19.22 -1.69 -10.26
CA LYS A 358 20.56 -1.68 -9.66
C LYS A 358 21.49 -2.75 -10.23
N CYS A 359 21.12 -3.42 -11.33
CA CYS A 359 22.00 -4.37 -11.98
C CYS A 359 23.21 -3.65 -12.59
N GLN A 360 24.37 -3.78 -11.95
CA GLN A 360 25.59 -3.09 -12.36
C GLN A 360 26.10 -3.56 -13.72
N SER A 361 25.83 -4.84 -14.07
CA SER A 361 26.19 -5.44 -15.34
C SER A 361 25.12 -5.25 -16.43
N GLN A 362 24.01 -4.54 -16.13
CA GLN A 362 22.85 -4.36 -17.01
C GLN A 362 22.31 -5.68 -17.59
N SER A 363 22.48 -6.77 -16.84
CA SER A 363 22.09 -8.11 -17.25
C SER A 363 20.64 -8.47 -16.93
N LEU A 364 19.91 -7.55 -16.30
CA LEU A 364 18.51 -7.73 -15.95
C LEU A 364 17.73 -6.55 -16.56
N THR A 365 16.75 -6.87 -17.38
CA THR A 365 15.79 -5.92 -17.97
C THR A 365 14.38 -6.47 -17.79
N LEU A 366 13.38 -5.62 -18.02
CA LEU A 366 11.96 -5.98 -17.99
C LEU A 366 11.46 -6.13 -19.42
N GLU A 367 10.87 -7.27 -19.71
CA GLU A 367 10.22 -7.56 -20.98
C GLU A 367 8.71 -7.72 -20.75
N ARG A 368 7.94 -7.33 -21.76
CA ARG A 368 6.48 -7.46 -21.75
C ARG A 368 6.06 -8.93 -21.67
N ASN A 369 5.02 -9.20 -20.89
CA ASN A 369 4.40 -10.52 -20.81
C ASN A 369 3.70 -10.86 -22.14
N GLN A 370 3.71 -12.13 -22.52
CA GLN A 370 3.00 -12.61 -23.72
C GLN A 370 1.48 -12.47 -23.59
N ILE A 371 0.97 -12.64 -22.36
CA ILE A 371 -0.44 -12.47 -22.02
C ILE A 371 -0.53 -11.23 -21.16
N GLU A 372 -1.24 -10.22 -21.66
CA GLU A 372 -1.51 -9.00 -20.91
C GLU A 372 -2.71 -9.21 -19.98
N HIS A 373 -2.54 -8.74 -18.74
CA HIS A 373 -3.59 -8.62 -17.76
C HIS A 373 -4.06 -7.17 -17.71
N HIS A 374 -5.34 -6.93 -17.98
CA HIS A 374 -5.92 -5.60 -17.86
C HIS A 374 -6.52 -5.42 -16.46
N PRO A 375 -6.07 -4.42 -15.68
CA PRO A 375 -6.68 -4.13 -14.39
C PRO A 375 -8.11 -3.59 -14.59
N PRO A 376 -8.96 -3.63 -13.55
CA PRO A 376 -10.30 -3.06 -13.58
C PRO A 376 -10.30 -1.62 -14.10
N GLN A 377 -11.34 -1.24 -14.85
CA GLN A 377 -11.38 0.10 -15.46
C GLN A 377 -11.56 1.18 -14.40
N THR A 378 -12.54 1.00 -13.50
CA THR A 378 -12.86 1.95 -12.44
C THR A 378 -12.69 1.35 -11.04
N ALA A 379 -12.62 2.20 -10.01
CA ALA A 379 -12.65 1.75 -8.61
C ALA A 379 -13.93 0.96 -8.27
N ARG A 380 -15.06 1.25 -8.94
CA ARG A 380 -16.30 0.49 -8.78
C ARG A 380 -16.15 -0.93 -9.34
N ASP A 381 -15.56 -1.08 -10.51
CA ASP A 381 -15.34 -2.40 -11.11
C ASP A 381 -14.39 -3.25 -10.25
N PHE A 382 -13.32 -2.62 -9.73
CA PHE A 382 -12.43 -3.26 -8.77
C PHE A 382 -13.18 -3.75 -7.53
N LEU A 383 -13.99 -2.88 -6.91
CA LEU A 383 -14.78 -3.23 -5.73
C LEU A 383 -15.77 -4.37 -6.00
N MET A 384 -16.47 -4.34 -7.14
CA MET A 384 -17.41 -5.40 -7.53
C MET A 384 -16.69 -6.74 -7.75
N GLN A 385 -15.51 -6.73 -8.36
CA GLN A 385 -14.69 -7.92 -8.53
C GLN A 385 -14.23 -8.46 -7.17
N PHE A 386 -13.72 -7.59 -6.29
CA PHE A 386 -13.33 -7.99 -4.93
C PHE A 386 -14.49 -8.66 -4.19
N MET A 387 -15.67 -8.02 -4.18
CA MET A 387 -16.83 -8.58 -3.47
C MET A 387 -17.31 -9.92 -4.07
N THR A 388 -17.09 -10.13 -5.36
CA THR A 388 -17.36 -11.43 -6.01
C THR A 388 -16.38 -12.49 -5.54
N ASP A 389 -15.09 -12.16 -5.49
CA ASP A 389 -14.03 -13.11 -5.16
C ASP A 389 -13.92 -13.41 -3.66
N ALA A 390 -14.18 -12.42 -2.80
CA ALA A 390 -14.01 -12.50 -1.35
C ALA A 390 -15.17 -13.22 -0.64
N ARG A 391 -16.29 -13.45 -1.34
CA ARG A 391 -17.40 -14.24 -0.79
C ARG A 391 -16.92 -15.68 -0.53
N PRO A 392 -17.20 -16.25 0.65
CA PRO A 392 -16.98 -17.67 0.89
C PRO A 392 -17.70 -18.48 -0.19
N ARG A 393 -16.99 -19.38 -0.88
CA ARG A 393 -17.59 -20.34 -1.81
C ARG A 393 -18.16 -21.54 -1.07
#